data_AF-A0A7Y5DWN6-F1
#
_entry.id   AF-A0A7Y5DWN6-F1
#
_cell.length_a   1.000
_cell.length_b   1.000
_cell.length_c   1.000
_cell.angle_alpha   90.00
_cell.angle_beta   90.00
_cell.angle_gamma   90.00
#
_symmetry.space_group_name_H-M   'P 1'
#
loop_
_entity.id
_entity.type
_entity.pdbx_description
1 polymer ?
#
loop_
_entity_poly.entity_id
_entity_poly.type
_entity_poly.pdbx_seq_one_letter_code
_entity_poly.pdbx_strand_id
1 'polypeptide(L)'
;MRFAWASFVVVGCVSGLAGCAGGAAESAPNGPSSVVIAPPSSTTAPDGKNTGGPSGSPDFVVCSPSRTHDPLDREALSQALTEASQHLESCAFPQGPRGPGQVRIELDPTGCVSSAVVETPRFHQTSAASCLEDLFRHVVIPPFAPEGRPVRITHTFVLRDKAE
;
A
#
# COMPACT_ATOMS: atom_id res chain seq x y z
N MET A 1 -22.68 -24.66 6.62
CA MET A 1 -23.05 -23.44 7.36
C MET A 1 -23.21 -22.33 6.32
N ARG A 2 -24.45 -21.87 6.07
CA ARG A 2 -24.77 -20.88 5.03
C ARG A 2 -24.79 -19.49 5.67
N PHE A 3 -23.87 -18.61 5.28
CA PHE A 3 -23.87 -17.22 5.73
C PHE A 3 -24.83 -16.41 4.84
N ALA A 4 -25.92 -15.95 5.45
CA ALA A 4 -26.84 -14.99 4.85
C ALA A 4 -26.20 -13.60 4.88
N TRP A 5 -26.01 -12.98 3.73
CA TRP A 5 -25.65 -11.56 3.62
C TRP A 5 -26.94 -10.74 3.53
N ALA A 6 -27.15 -9.88 4.52
CA ALA A 6 -28.26 -8.93 4.55
C ALA A 6 -27.90 -7.70 3.70
N SER A 7 -28.64 -7.51 2.62
CA SER A 7 -28.68 -6.26 1.86
C SER A 7 -29.29 -5.17 2.72
N PHE A 8 -28.52 -4.14 3.07
CA PHE A 8 -29.10 -2.86 3.50
C PHE A 8 -29.07 -1.89 2.32
N VAL A 9 -30.27 -1.70 1.77
CA VAL A 9 -30.61 -0.58 0.89
C VAL A 9 -30.90 0.61 1.80
N VAL A 10 -30.13 1.69 1.68
CA VAL A 10 -30.54 3.02 2.14
C VAL A 10 -30.68 3.91 0.93
N VAL A 11 -31.94 4.07 0.51
CA VAL A 11 -32.43 5.11 -0.38
C VAL A 11 -32.83 6.29 0.49
N GLY A 12 -32.33 7.49 0.18
CA GLY A 12 -32.75 8.72 0.85
C GLY A 12 -32.08 9.98 0.30
N CYS A 13 -32.81 10.70 -0.56
CA CYS A 13 -32.53 12.03 -1.11
C CYS A 13 -32.18 13.09 -0.04
N VAL A 14 -31.51 14.18 -0.44
CA VAL A 14 -32.13 15.52 -0.57
C VAL A 14 -31.19 16.43 -1.37
N SER A 15 -31.72 17.00 -2.45
CA SER A 15 -31.16 18.11 -3.21
C SER A 15 -31.10 19.39 -2.36
N GLY A 16 -29.94 20.06 -2.35
CA GLY A 16 -29.77 21.40 -1.77
C GLY A 16 -28.93 22.28 -2.68
N LEU A 17 -29.61 23.09 -3.50
CA LEU A 17 -29.05 24.25 -4.21
C LEU A 17 -28.90 25.43 -3.24
N ALA A 18 -27.80 26.17 -3.36
CA ALA A 18 -27.67 27.64 -3.26
C ALA A 18 -26.45 28.12 -2.43
N GLY A 19 -25.50 28.75 -3.14
CA GLY A 19 -24.92 30.05 -2.79
C GLY A 19 -23.99 30.18 -1.58
N CYS A 20 -22.74 30.59 -1.84
CA CYS A 20 -22.27 31.95 -1.50
C CYS A 20 -20.91 32.23 -2.15
N ALA A 21 -20.85 33.40 -2.79
CA ALA A 21 -19.66 34.02 -3.33
C ALA A 21 -18.89 34.79 -2.24
N GLY A 22 -17.61 35.05 -2.50
CA GLY A 22 -16.91 36.22 -1.98
C GLY A 22 -16.00 35.98 -0.78
N GLY A 23 -14.70 36.19 -0.98
CA GLY A 23 -13.70 36.24 0.09
C GLY A 23 -12.28 36.36 -0.48
N ALA A 24 -11.93 37.56 -0.94
CA ALA A 24 -10.56 37.96 -1.25
C ALA A 24 -9.80 38.31 0.04
N ALA A 25 -8.47 38.42 -0.08
CA ALA A 25 -7.44 38.76 0.91
C ALA A 25 -6.93 37.54 1.70
N GLU A 26 -5.64 37.38 2.00
CA GLU A 26 -4.57 38.36 2.10
C GLU A 26 -3.20 37.67 2.00
N SER A 27 -2.25 38.36 1.39
CA SER A 27 -0.84 37.99 1.31
C SER A 27 -0.16 37.93 2.68
N ALA A 28 0.74 36.97 2.88
CA ALA A 28 1.86 37.13 3.80
C ALA A 28 3.13 36.52 3.19
N PRO A 29 4.23 37.29 3.06
CA PRO A 29 5.52 36.81 2.58
C PRO A 29 6.51 36.51 3.72
N ASN A 30 7.45 35.61 3.43
CA ASN A 30 8.80 35.44 4.01
C ASN A 30 8.97 35.02 5.49
N GLY A 31 9.60 33.85 5.66
CA GLY A 31 10.44 33.53 6.80
C GLY A 31 11.35 32.32 6.52
N PRO A 32 12.61 32.50 6.11
CA PRO A 32 13.57 31.39 6.02
C PRO A 32 14.11 31.07 7.42
N SER A 33 13.50 30.11 8.11
CA SER A 33 14.10 29.50 9.29
C SER A 33 15.19 28.53 8.86
N SER A 34 16.42 29.05 8.81
CA SER A 34 17.64 28.23 8.73
C SER A 34 17.79 27.47 10.05
N VAL A 35 17.37 26.21 10.09
CA VAL A 35 17.77 25.29 11.17
C VAL A 35 19.07 24.64 10.73
N VAL A 36 20.16 25.10 11.36
CA VAL A 36 21.46 24.43 11.35
C VAL A 36 21.30 23.12 12.13
N ILE A 37 21.04 22.02 11.43
CA ILE A 37 21.12 20.67 12.02
C ILE A 37 22.56 20.21 11.86
N ALA A 38 23.29 20.20 12.97
CA ALA A 38 24.62 19.60 13.06
C ALA A 38 24.57 18.10 12.71
N PRO A 39 25.61 17.54 12.06
CA PRO A 39 25.70 16.10 11.84
C PRO A 39 25.97 15.38 13.18
N PRO A 40 25.16 14.38 13.59
CA PRO A 40 25.61 13.47 14.63
C PRO A 40 26.69 12.53 14.07
N SER A 41 27.76 12.44 14.85
CA SER A 41 28.99 11.70 14.62
C SER A 41 28.82 10.23 14.24
N SER A 42 29.83 9.79 13.53
CA SER A 42 30.28 8.44 13.23
C SER A 42 30.15 7.40 14.35
N THR A 43 29.94 6.16 13.90
CA THR A 43 30.54 4.91 14.41
C THR A 43 29.96 4.29 15.69
N THR A 44 29.15 3.26 15.49
CA THR A 44 29.41 1.96 16.14
C THR A 44 29.07 0.86 15.15
N ALA A 45 30.13 0.24 14.59
CA ALA A 45 30.01 -0.99 13.81
C ALA A 45 29.67 -2.14 14.78
N PRO A 46 28.62 -2.95 14.52
CA PRO A 46 28.48 -4.23 15.18
C PRO A 46 29.50 -5.23 14.59
N ASP A 47 30.29 -5.78 15.49
CA ASP A 47 31.30 -6.81 15.29
C ASP A 47 30.68 -8.04 14.59
N GLY A 48 31.32 -8.49 13.51
CA GLY A 48 30.87 -9.58 12.68
C GLY A 48 30.97 -10.93 13.39
N LYS A 49 29.85 -11.64 13.47
CA LYS A 49 29.83 -13.09 13.60
C LYS A 49 29.00 -13.71 12.48
N ASN A 50 29.58 -13.67 11.27
CA ASN A 50 29.13 -14.46 10.14
C ASN A 50 29.25 -15.95 10.48
N THR A 51 28.13 -16.53 10.89
CA THR A 51 27.94 -17.98 10.96
C THR A 51 27.05 -18.33 9.78
N GLY A 52 27.60 -19.09 8.82
CA GLY A 52 27.06 -19.27 7.47
C GLY A 52 25.58 -19.67 7.41
N GLY A 53 24.81 -18.86 6.69
CA GLY A 53 23.51 -19.20 6.11
C GLY A 53 23.59 -19.02 4.59
N PRO A 54 22.79 -19.75 3.79
CA PRO A 54 22.98 -19.85 2.34
C PRO A 54 22.98 -18.46 1.71
N SER A 55 24.12 -18.14 1.08
CA SER A 55 24.32 -16.98 0.22
C SER A 55 23.49 -17.16 -1.06
N GLY A 56 22.17 -17.06 -0.95
CA GLY A 56 21.37 -16.55 -2.06
C GLY A 56 21.69 -15.07 -2.15
N SER A 57 22.22 -14.62 -3.29
CA SER A 57 22.25 -13.18 -3.56
C SER A 57 20.82 -12.65 -3.36
N PRO A 58 20.62 -11.40 -2.92
CA PRO A 58 19.33 -10.77 -3.11
C PRO A 58 19.12 -10.74 -4.63
N ASP A 59 18.43 -11.75 -5.16
CA ASP A 59 17.81 -11.73 -6.46
C ASP A 59 16.93 -10.49 -6.41
N PHE A 60 17.46 -9.38 -6.93
CA PHE A 60 16.63 -8.24 -7.28
C PHE A 60 15.53 -8.86 -8.11
N VAL A 61 14.30 -8.83 -7.60
CA VAL A 61 13.15 -9.37 -8.30
C VAL A 61 12.93 -8.45 -9.50
N VAL A 62 13.67 -8.71 -10.56
CA VAL A 62 13.59 -7.97 -11.81
C VAL A 62 12.33 -8.48 -12.48
N CYS A 63 11.33 -7.61 -12.56
CA CYS A 63 10.14 -7.78 -13.38
C CYS A 63 10.58 -8.14 -14.80
N SER A 64 10.65 -9.44 -15.09
CA SER A 64 11.10 -9.96 -16.37
C SER A 64 9.86 -10.36 -17.16
N PRO A 65 9.70 -9.87 -18.40
CA PRO A 65 8.56 -10.23 -19.23
C PRO A 65 8.71 -11.67 -19.71
N SER A 66 8.23 -12.65 -18.94
CA SER A 66 8.07 -14.01 -19.46
C SER A 66 6.90 -14.01 -20.44
N ARG A 67 7.15 -14.49 -21.66
CA ARG A 67 6.17 -14.56 -22.76
C ARG A 67 5.19 -15.72 -22.59
N THR A 68 4.73 -15.94 -21.37
CA THR A 68 3.75 -16.98 -21.09
C THR A 68 2.37 -16.41 -21.37
N HIS A 69 1.67 -16.99 -22.34
CA HIS A 69 0.34 -16.54 -22.78
C HIS A 69 -0.77 -16.96 -21.80
N ASP A 70 -0.43 -17.17 -20.54
CA ASP A 70 -1.36 -17.67 -19.54
C ASP A 70 -2.24 -16.53 -19.01
N PRO A 71 -3.53 -16.84 -18.73
CA PRO A 71 -4.39 -15.92 -18.03
C PRO A 71 -3.83 -15.59 -16.65
N LEU A 72 -4.26 -14.46 -16.07
CA LEU A 72 -3.89 -14.08 -14.71
C LEU A 72 -4.16 -15.23 -13.72
N ASP A 73 -3.10 -15.76 -13.12
CA ASP A 73 -3.18 -16.77 -12.08
C ASP A 73 -3.72 -16.13 -10.79
N ARG A 74 -5.03 -16.29 -10.59
CA ARG A 74 -5.73 -15.72 -9.42
C ARG A 74 -5.29 -16.38 -8.12
N GLU A 75 -4.87 -17.65 -8.16
CA GLU A 75 -4.42 -18.36 -6.97
C GLU A 75 -3.07 -17.81 -6.52
N ALA A 76 -2.11 -17.70 -7.44
CA ALA A 76 -0.79 -17.11 -7.18
C ALA A 76 -0.92 -15.66 -6.66
N LEU A 77 -1.79 -14.85 -7.27
CA LEU A 77 -2.08 -13.50 -6.82
C LEU A 77 -2.67 -13.48 -5.40
N SER A 78 -3.66 -14.31 -5.11
CA SER A 78 -4.29 -14.37 -3.79
C SER A 78 -3.30 -14.81 -2.71
N GLN A 79 -2.38 -15.73 -3.04
CA GLN A 79 -1.33 -16.19 -2.16
C GLN A 79 -0.32 -15.07 -1.87
N ALA A 80 0.15 -14.37 -2.90
CA ALA A 80 1.10 -13.28 -2.75
C ALA A 80 0.53 -12.10 -1.95
N LEU A 81 -0.76 -11.77 -2.14
CA LEU A 81 -1.45 -10.75 -1.33
C LEU A 81 -1.66 -11.20 0.13
N THR A 82 -1.87 -12.50 0.35
CA THR A 82 -1.99 -13.07 1.71
C THR A 82 -0.66 -13.03 2.43
N GLU A 83 0.45 -13.32 1.75
CA GLU A 83 1.81 -13.21 2.28
C GLU A 83 2.13 -11.76 2.65
N ALA A 84 1.88 -10.82 1.74
CA ALA A 84 1.98 -9.39 2.04
C ALA A 84 1.13 -9.00 3.27
N SER A 85 -0.07 -9.58 3.41
CA SER A 85 -0.94 -9.32 4.54
C SER A 85 -0.34 -9.74 5.90
N GLN A 86 0.58 -10.71 5.92
CA GLN A 86 1.30 -11.11 7.14
C GLN A 86 2.29 -10.03 7.59
N HIS A 87 2.75 -9.20 6.67
CA HIS A 87 3.68 -8.11 6.97
C HIS A 87 2.98 -6.80 7.35
N LEU A 88 1.65 -6.72 7.32
CA LEU A 88 0.92 -5.48 7.66
C LEU A 88 1.18 -5.00 9.08
N GLU A 89 1.48 -5.91 10.00
CA GLU A 89 1.79 -5.59 11.39
C GLU A 89 3.03 -4.69 11.52
N SER A 90 3.96 -4.71 10.55
CA SER A 90 5.09 -3.78 10.53
C SER A 90 4.69 -2.35 10.17
N CYS A 91 3.53 -2.17 9.51
CA CYS A 91 2.97 -0.87 9.17
C CYS A 91 2.03 -0.33 10.26
N ALA A 92 1.80 -1.10 11.34
CA ALA A 92 0.97 -0.66 12.45
C ALA A 92 1.72 0.35 13.33
N PHE A 93 1.15 1.54 13.48
CA PHE A 93 1.68 2.58 14.38
C PHE A 93 0.89 2.61 15.70
N PRO A 94 1.54 2.88 16.84
CA PRO A 94 0.89 2.84 18.16
C PRO A 94 -0.26 3.84 18.31
N GLN A 95 -0.21 4.96 17.58
CA GLN A 95 -1.29 5.97 17.53
C GLN A 95 -1.94 6.06 16.13
N GLY A 96 -1.78 5.02 15.29
CA GLY A 96 -2.29 5.01 13.92
C GLY A 96 -3.75 4.54 13.81
N PRO A 97 -4.41 4.79 12.67
CA PRO A 97 -5.68 4.16 12.36
C PRO A 97 -5.52 2.64 12.29
N ARG A 98 -6.51 1.87 12.79
CA ARG A 98 -6.54 0.40 12.79
C ARG A 98 -7.87 -0.16 12.32
N GLY A 99 -7.89 -1.44 11.95
CA GLY A 99 -9.09 -2.14 11.52
C GLY A 99 -9.13 -2.40 10.02
N PRO A 100 -10.32 -2.72 9.47
CA PRO A 100 -10.44 -3.12 8.07
C PRO A 100 -10.19 -1.95 7.12
N GLY A 101 -9.57 -2.26 5.99
CA GLY A 101 -9.31 -1.35 4.89
C GLY A 101 -9.36 -2.06 3.55
N GLN A 102 -9.37 -1.27 2.49
CA GLN A 102 -9.33 -1.69 1.09
C GLN A 102 -8.19 -0.98 0.40
N VAL A 103 -7.42 -1.75 -0.37
CA VAL A 103 -6.37 -1.26 -1.25
C VAL A 103 -6.73 -1.61 -2.69
N ARG A 104 -6.63 -0.62 -3.58
CA ARG A 104 -6.75 -0.81 -5.02
C ARG A 104 -5.36 -0.99 -5.60
N ILE A 105 -5.15 -2.11 -6.26
CA ILE A 105 -3.87 -2.52 -6.82
C ILE A 105 -4.03 -2.57 -8.34
N GLU A 106 -3.09 -1.95 -9.05
CA GLU A 106 -2.98 -2.01 -10.50
C GLU A 106 -1.77 -2.86 -10.88
N LEU A 107 -2.04 -3.98 -11.53
CA LEU A 107 -1.04 -4.95 -11.96
C LEU A 107 -0.65 -4.70 -13.41
N ASP A 108 0.65 -4.69 -13.65
CA ASP A 108 1.25 -4.65 -14.98
C ASP A 108 1.35 -6.08 -15.56
N PRO A 109 1.22 -6.28 -16.90
CA PRO A 109 1.45 -7.57 -17.57
C PRO A 109 2.77 -8.26 -17.20
N THR A 110 3.79 -7.50 -16.78
CA THR A 110 5.06 -8.07 -16.29
C THR A 110 4.92 -8.87 -14.99
N GLY A 111 3.74 -8.85 -14.34
CA GLY A 111 3.50 -9.52 -13.06
C GLY A 111 3.87 -8.65 -11.85
N CYS A 112 4.19 -7.38 -12.07
CA CYS A 112 4.54 -6.43 -11.01
C CYS A 112 3.41 -5.45 -10.73
N VAL A 113 3.34 -4.96 -9.50
CA VAL A 113 2.37 -3.93 -9.10
C VAL A 113 2.86 -2.56 -9.59
N SER A 114 2.11 -1.96 -10.52
CA SER A 114 2.38 -0.62 -11.04
C SER A 114 1.94 0.46 -10.03
N SER A 115 0.79 0.26 -9.39
CA SER A 115 0.22 1.20 -8.42
C SER A 115 -0.52 0.47 -7.31
N ALA A 116 -0.37 0.93 -6.08
CA ALA A 116 -1.20 0.53 -4.94
C ALA A 116 -1.71 1.81 -4.27
N VAL A 117 -3.02 1.90 -4.06
CA VAL A 117 -3.66 3.06 -3.45
C VAL A 117 -4.65 2.58 -2.39
N VAL A 118 -4.52 3.07 -1.16
CA VAL A 118 -5.48 2.75 -0.10
C VAL A 118 -6.74 3.62 -0.29
N GLU A 119 -7.88 3.00 -0.57
CA GLU A 119 -9.15 3.72 -0.84
C GLU A 119 -9.94 4.03 0.43
N THR A 120 -9.46 3.58 1.58
CA THR A 120 -10.20 3.72 2.84
C THR A 120 -9.94 5.09 3.47
N PRO A 121 -10.97 5.94 3.65
CA PRO A 121 -10.77 7.34 4.05
C PRO A 121 -10.00 7.52 5.37
N ARG A 122 -10.18 6.61 6.33
CA ARG A 122 -9.49 6.65 7.64
C ARG A 122 -7.97 6.52 7.56
N PHE A 123 -7.45 5.97 6.46
CA PHE A 123 -6.04 5.74 6.24
C PHE A 123 -5.42 6.81 5.33
N HIS A 124 -6.23 7.64 4.66
CA HIS A 124 -5.73 8.69 3.77
C HIS A 124 -4.78 9.64 4.52
N GLN A 125 -3.66 9.98 3.87
CA GLN A 125 -2.65 10.91 4.39
C GLN A 125 -2.03 10.46 5.74
N THR A 126 -1.97 9.16 6.00
CA THR A 126 -1.29 8.61 7.19
C THR A 126 -0.01 7.89 6.81
N SER A 127 0.96 7.86 7.71
CA SER A 127 2.20 7.07 7.53
C SER A 127 1.91 5.57 7.38
N ALA A 128 0.81 5.10 7.98
CA ALA A 128 0.32 3.73 7.81
C ALA A 128 -0.05 3.45 6.35
N ALA A 129 -0.79 4.34 5.70
CA ALA A 129 -1.13 4.17 4.28
C ALA A 129 0.11 4.13 3.39
N SER A 130 1.07 5.03 3.57
CA SER A 130 2.30 5.00 2.77
C SER A 130 3.08 3.70 2.94
N CYS A 131 3.19 3.20 4.18
CA CYS A 131 3.82 1.90 4.44
C CYS A 131 3.06 0.74 3.75
N LEU A 132 1.72 0.75 3.82
CA LEU A 132 0.88 -0.25 3.16
C LEU A 132 1.05 -0.22 1.64
N GLU A 133 1.04 0.97 1.03
CA GLU A 133 1.22 1.15 -0.41
C GLU A 133 2.59 0.63 -0.86
N ASP A 134 3.68 0.97 -0.15
CA ASP A 134 5.01 0.41 -0.41
C ASP A 134 5.03 -1.11 -0.28
N LEU A 135 4.42 -1.65 0.78
CA LEU A 135 4.39 -3.09 1.03
C LEU A 135 3.68 -3.84 -0.10
N PHE A 136 2.51 -3.38 -0.53
CA PHE A 136 1.78 -4.01 -1.65
C PHE A 136 2.47 -3.79 -3.01
N ARG A 137 3.26 -2.72 -3.19
CA ARG A 137 4.04 -2.50 -4.41
C ARG A 137 5.19 -3.49 -4.60
N HIS A 138 5.67 -4.10 -3.51
CA HIS A 138 6.69 -5.14 -3.56
C HIS A 138 6.13 -6.53 -3.88
N VAL A 139 4.80 -6.67 -4.01
CA VAL A 139 4.19 -7.94 -4.39
C VAL A 139 4.50 -8.22 -5.86
N VAL A 140 5.03 -9.42 -6.12
CA VAL A 140 5.32 -9.91 -7.46
C VAL A 140 4.54 -11.20 -7.68
N ILE A 141 3.90 -11.27 -8.84
CA ILE A 141 3.17 -12.44 -9.31
C ILE A 141 3.80 -12.92 -10.61
N PRO A 142 3.51 -14.17 -11.04
CA PRO A 142 3.91 -14.60 -12.37
C PRO A 142 3.40 -13.61 -13.44
N PRO A 143 4.24 -13.29 -14.44
CA PRO A 143 3.82 -12.47 -15.57
C PRO A 143 2.64 -13.15 -16.28
N PHE A 144 1.74 -12.32 -16.77
CA PHE A 144 0.52 -12.77 -17.44
C PHE A 144 0.35 -11.99 -18.73
N ALA A 145 -0.43 -12.53 -19.66
CA ALA A 145 -0.76 -11.85 -20.90
C ALA A 145 -2.18 -11.26 -20.83
N PRO A 146 -2.39 -10.11 -20.17
CA PRO A 146 -3.60 -9.34 -20.43
C PRO A 146 -3.53 -8.85 -21.88
N GLU A 147 -4.67 -8.50 -22.47
CA GLU A 147 -4.78 -7.93 -23.82
C GLU A 147 -4.16 -6.50 -23.91
N GLY A 148 -2.95 -6.30 -23.40
CA GLY A 148 -2.23 -5.03 -23.35
C GLY A 148 -2.76 -4.02 -22.34
N ARG A 149 -3.54 -4.44 -21.33
CA ARG A 149 -4.14 -3.52 -20.35
C ARG A 149 -3.76 -3.88 -18.90
N PRO A 150 -3.44 -2.88 -18.05
CA PRO A 150 -3.29 -3.10 -16.62
C PRO A 150 -4.57 -3.65 -16.01
N VAL A 151 -4.43 -4.56 -15.05
CA VAL A 151 -5.56 -5.17 -14.34
C VAL A 151 -5.70 -4.50 -12.98
N ARG A 152 -6.91 -4.01 -12.69
CA ARG A 152 -7.25 -3.39 -11.40
C ARG A 152 -7.97 -4.39 -10.52
N ILE A 153 -7.47 -4.56 -9.30
CA ILE A 153 -8.08 -5.41 -8.28
C ILE A 153 -8.25 -4.61 -6.99
N THR A 154 -9.28 -4.93 -6.23
CA THR A 154 -9.46 -4.41 -4.87
C THR A 154 -9.23 -5.55 -3.90
N HIS A 155 -8.34 -5.34 -2.93
CA HIS A 155 -8.05 -6.30 -1.87
C HIS A 155 -8.43 -5.71 -0.52
N THR A 156 -9.09 -6.52 0.30
CA THR A 156 -9.49 -6.14 1.65
C THR A 156 -8.46 -6.66 2.64
N PHE A 157 -7.97 -5.79 3.52
CA PHE A 157 -7.03 -6.13 4.56
C PHE A 157 -7.56 -5.70 5.93
N VAL A 158 -6.94 -6.18 7.00
CA VAL A 158 -7.22 -5.75 8.37
C VAL A 158 -5.91 -5.39 9.04
N LEU A 159 -5.69 -4.10 9.30
CA LEU A 159 -4.52 -3.66 10.06
C LEU A 159 -4.77 -3.89 11.54
N ARG A 160 -3.99 -4.79 12.14
CA ARG A 160 -4.04 -5.11 13.57
C ARG A 160 -2.97 -4.34 14.33
N ASP A 161 -3.16 -4.26 15.64
CA ASP A 161 -2.07 -3.87 16.53
C ASP A 161 -0.93 -4.86 16.41
N LYS A 162 0.31 -4.38 16.55
CA LYS A 162 1.43 -5.28 16.80
C LYS A 162 1.15 -5.93 18.16
N ALA A 163 0.95 -7.24 18.18
CA ALA A 163 0.82 -7.97 19.43
C ALA A 163 2.10 -7.75 20.24
N GLU A 164 1.97 -7.05 21.37
CA GLU A 164 3.05 -6.80 22.33
C GLU A 164 3.25 -8.02 23.25
#